data_AF-A0A401ZJR9-F1
#
_entry.id   AF-A0A401ZJR9-F1
#
_cell.length_a   1.000
_cell.length_b   1.000
_cell.length_c   1.000
_cell.angle_alpha   90.00
_cell.angle_beta   90.00
_cell.angle_gamma   90.00
#
_symmetry.space_group_name_H-M   'P 1'
#
loop_
_entity.id
_entity.type
_entity.pdbx_description
1 polymer ?
#
loop_
_entity_poly.entity_id
_entity_poly.type
_entity_poly.pdbx_seq_one_letter_code
_entity_poly.pdbx_strand_id
1 'polypeptide(L)' 'MNSDTIGGLVGVSLFLVLPIVIGLAFLIKARAVARSRLRWLTHDNAEPSDAAVTRYRVLGVIFIALPIIVFVMAIAAMMK' A
#
# COMPACT_ATOMS: atom_id res chain seq x y z
N MET A 1 30.34 13.01 20.13
CA MET A 1 29.02 12.41 19.82
C MET A 1 28.82 12.58 18.34
N ASN A 2 29.01 11.49 17.61
CA ASN A 2 29.50 11.49 16.24
C ASN A 2 28.34 11.74 15.27
N SER A 3 28.61 12.46 14.17
CA SER A 3 27.71 12.60 13.02
C SER A 3 27.12 11.25 12.56
N ASP A 4 27.86 10.17 12.77
CA ASP A 4 27.50 8.79 12.42
C ASP A 4 26.28 8.27 13.21
N THR A 5 26.10 8.70 14.46
CA THR A 5 24.98 8.26 15.30
C THR A 5 23.67 8.90 14.86
N ILE A 6 23.71 10.17 14.46
CA ILE A 6 22.53 10.92 13.99
C ILE A 6 22.13 10.43 12.59
N GLY A 7 23.09 10.23 11.70
CA GLY A 7 22.83 9.71 10.34
C GLY A 7 22.20 8.32 10.35
N GLY A 8 22.68 7.42 11.21
CA GLY A 8 22.07 6.08 11.39
C GLY A 8 20.64 6.15 11.92
N LEU A 9 20.37 7.02 12.91
CA LEU A 9 19.04 7.17 13.50
C LEU A 9 18.03 7.75 12.50
N VAL A 10 18.46 8.72 11.69
CA VAL A 10 17.62 9.31 10.64
C VAL A 10 17.37 8.31 9.51
N GLY A 11 18.39 7.55 9.09
CA GLY A 11 18.28 6.54 8.04
C GLY A 11 17.31 5.41 8.40
N VAL A 12 17.41 4.86 9.61
CA VAL A 12 16.50 3.81 10.11
C VAL A 12 15.06 4.36 10.24
N SER A 13 14.90 5.60 10.72
CA SER A 13 13.59 6.23 10.88
C SER A 13 12.90 6.49 9.54
N LEU A 14 13.61 7.04 8.56
CA LEU A 14 13.07 7.27 7.22
C LEU A 14 12.68 5.94 6.55
N PHE A 15 13.50 4.91 6.72
CA PHE A 15 13.26 3.60 6.14
C PHE A 15 12.08 2.85 6.74
N LEU A 16 11.80 3.03 8.04
CA LEU A 16 10.61 2.49 8.68
C LEU A 16 9.35 3.25 8.29
N VAL A 17 9.45 4.59 8.18
CA VAL A 17 8.28 5.46 7.95
C VAL A 17 7.84 5.47 6.49
N LEU A 18 8.77 5.44 5.52
CA LEU A 18 8.43 5.50 4.10
C LEU A 18 7.45 4.39 3.66
N PRO A 19 7.69 3.10 3.95
CA PRO A 19 6.79 2.02 3.55
C PRO A 19 5.40 2.14 4.18
N ILE A 20 5.34 2.61 5.43
CA ILE A 20 4.08 2.83 6.15
C ILE A 20 3.28 3.95 5.48
N VAL A 21 3.92 5.08 5.18
CA VAL A 21 3.28 6.21 4.49
C VAL A 21 2.81 5.81 3.09
N ILE A 22 3.64 5.07 2.35
CA ILE A 22 3.28 4.55 1.02
C ILE A 22 2.08 3.60 1.13
N GLY A 23 2.12 2.63 2.04
CA GLY A 23 1.01 1.70 2.27
C GLY A 23 -0.29 2.40 2.66
N LEU A 24 -0.21 3.41 3.53
CA LEU A 24 -1.37 4.20 3.95
C LEU A 24 -1.96 5.02 2.80
N ALA A 25 -1.11 5.64 1.97
CA ALA A 25 -1.56 6.38 0.79
C ALA A 25 -2.29 5.47 -0.21
N PHE A 26 -1.80 4.25 -0.42
CA PHE A 26 -2.48 3.26 -1.25
C PHE A 26 -3.81 2.82 -0.64
N LEU A 27 -3.87 2.59 0.67
CA LEU A 27 -5.12 2.21 1.35
C LEU A 27 -6.20 3.29 1.22
N ILE A 28 -5.82 4.57 1.36
CA ILE A 28 -6.73 5.70 1.19
C ILE A 28 -7.27 5.77 -0.25
N LYS A 29 -6.38 5.67 -1.25
CA LYS A 29 -6.79 5.66 -2.66
C LYS A 29 -7.67 4.45 -2.99
N ALA A 30 -7.32 3.26 -2.53
CA ALA A 30 -8.10 2.05 -2.73
C ALA A 30 -9.52 2.21 -2.13
N ARG A 31 -9.63 2.77 -0.91
CA ARG A 31 -10.93 3.04 -0.28
C ARG A 31 -11.75 4.10 -1.03
N ALA A 32 -11.10 5.11 -1.60
CA ALA A 32 -11.76 6.12 -2.42
C ALA A 32 -12.28 5.52 -3.74
N VAL A 33 -11.44 4.73 -4.42
CA VAL A 33 -11.79 4.03 -5.67
C VAL A 33 -12.93 3.03 -5.44
N ALA A 34 -12.86 2.22 -4.39
CA ALA A 34 -13.92 1.26 -4.05
C ALA A 34 -15.26 1.96 -3.77
N ARG A 35 -15.25 3.06 -3.00
CA ARG A 35 -16.47 3.85 -2.74
C ARG A 35 -17.02 4.51 -4.00
N SER A 36 -16.15 5.07 -4.85
CA SER A 36 -16.55 5.67 -6.12
C SER A 36 -17.22 4.64 -7.04
N ARG A 37 -16.64 3.44 -7.15
CA ARG A 37 -17.19 2.36 -7.98
C ARG A 37 -18.46 1.74 -7.40
N LEU A 38 -18.56 1.56 -6.09
CA LEU A 38 -19.81 1.13 -5.45
C LEU A 38 -20.95 2.09 -5.75
N ARG A 39 -20.70 3.41 -5.71
CA ARG A 39 -21.70 4.44 -6.02
C ARG A 39 -22.15 4.41 -7.48
N TRP A 40 -21.22 4.11 -8.39
CA TRP A 40 -21.54 3.97 -9.81
C TRP A 40 -22.37 2.71 -10.09
N LEU A 41 -21.96 1.57 -9.50
CA LEU A 41 -22.70 0.31 -9.61
C LEU A 41 -24.11 0.39 -9.01
N THR A 42 -24.31 1.16 -7.94
CA THR A 42 -25.66 1.37 -7.38
C THR A 42 -26.53 2.34 -8.18
N HIS A 43 -25.96 3.21 -9.02
CA HIS A 43 -26.75 4.11 -9.88
C HIS A 43 -27.18 3.45 -11.20
N ASP A 44 -26.35 2.59 -11.78
CA ASP A 44 -26.58 2.09 -13.14
C ASP A 44 -27.28 0.72 -13.21
N ASN A 45 -27.63 0.09 -12.07
CA ASN A 45 -28.12 -1.30 -12.01
C ASN A 45 -27.29 -2.28 -12.88
N ALA A 46 -26.04 -1.92 -13.16
CA ALA A 46 -25.16 -2.68 -14.02
C ALA A 46 -24.81 -3.97 -13.28
N GLU A 47 -25.35 -5.08 -13.77
CA GLU A 47 -25.09 -6.42 -13.25
C GLU A 47 -23.57 -6.55 -13.04
N PRO A 48 -23.10 -6.79 -11.80
CA PRO A 48 -21.68 -6.76 -11.50
C PRO A 48 -21.04 -7.93 -12.22
N SER A 49 -20.53 -7.67 -13.43
CA SER A 49 -19.81 -8.65 -14.24
C SER A 49 -18.78 -9.33 -13.34
N ASP A 50 -18.85 -10.65 -13.20
CA ASP A 50 -17.93 -11.45 -12.36
C ASP A 50 -16.45 -11.17 -12.69
N ALA A 51 -16.18 -10.73 -13.92
CA ALA A 51 -14.87 -10.26 -14.37
C ALA A 51 -14.42 -8.96 -13.68
N ALA A 52 -15.32 -8.02 -13.40
CA ALA A 52 -15.01 -6.79 -12.69
C ALA A 52 -14.69 -7.07 -11.22
N VAL A 53 -15.49 -7.91 -10.54
CA VAL A 53 -15.26 -8.29 -9.14
C VAL A 53 -13.89 -8.96 -8.95
N THR A 54 -13.53 -9.85 -9.86
CA THR A 54 -12.23 -10.54 -9.86
C THR A 54 -11.07 -9.55 -10.04
N ARG A 55 -11.18 -8.61 -10.98
CA ARG A 55 -10.15 -7.57 -11.21
C ARG A 55 -9.95 -6.67 -9.99
N TYR A 56 -11.03 -6.26 -9.33
CA TYR A 56 -10.93 -5.42 -8.12
C TYR A 56 -10.33 -6.17 -6.93
N ARG A 57 -10.63 -7.47 -6.77
CA ARG A 57 -9.99 -8.32 -5.76
C ARG A 57 -8.49 -8.45 -6.00
N VAL A 58 -8.07 -8.75 -7.23
CA VAL A 58 -6.65 -8.85 -7.60
C VAL A 58 -5.92 -7.54 -7.37
N LEU A 59 -6.50 -6.41 -7.79
CA LEU A 59 -5.94 -5.08 -7.52
C LEU A 59 -5.81 -4.81 -6.01
N GLY A 60 -6.83 -5.13 -5.22
CA GLY A 60 -6.79 -4.99 -3.76
C GLY A 60 -5.66 -5.82 -3.11
N VAL A 61 -5.47 -7.06 -3.55
CA VAL A 61 -4.38 -7.92 -3.07
C VAL A 61 -3.02 -7.35 -3.45
N ILE A 62 -2.84 -6.89 -4.69
CA ILE A 62 -1.58 -6.29 -5.15
C ILE A 62 -1.24 -5.03 -4.34
N PHE A 63 -2.22 -4.15 -4.08
CA PHE A 63 -1.99 -2.92 -3.32
C PHE A 63 -1.58 -3.16 -1.86
N ILE A 64 -1.95 -4.30 -1.26
CA ILE A 64 -1.56 -4.66 0.11
C ILE A 64 -0.24 -5.45 0.11
N ALA A 65 -0.10 -6.42 -0.79
CA ALA A 65 1.06 -7.30 -0.83
C ALA A 65 2.35 -6.58 -1.24
N LEU A 66 2.27 -5.66 -2.21
CA LEU A 66 3.43 -4.93 -2.72
C LEU A 66 4.19 -4.15 -1.63
N PRO A 67 3.55 -3.29 -0.80
CA PRO A 67 4.24 -2.58 0.27
C PRO A 67 4.77 -3.52 1.37
N ILE A 68 4.09 -4.64 1.66
CA ILE A 68 4.59 -5.65 2.61
C ILE A 68 5.88 -6.29 2.09
N ILE A 69 5.93 -6.66 0.81
CA ILE A 69 7.14 -7.22 0.18
C ILE A 69 8.30 -6.21 0.26
N VAL A 70 8.04 -4.94 -0.07
CA VAL A 70 9.04 -3.88 0.04
C VAL A 70 9.56 -3.76 1.48
N PHE A 71 8.66 -3.79 2.48
CA PHE A 71 9.04 -3.74 3.89
C PHE A 71 9.87 -4.95 4.35
N VAL A 72 9.52 -6.15 3.91
CA VAL A 72 10.27 -7.38 4.24
C VAL A 72 11.66 -7.36 3.60
N MET A 73 11.76 -6.98 2.32
CA MET A 73 13.05 -6.82 1.63
C MET A 73 13.91 -5.75 2.33
N ALA A 74 13.26 -4.70 2.81
CA ALA A 74 13.89 -3.65 3.58
C ALA A 74 14.52 -4.17 4.89
N ILE A 75 13.75 -4.92 5.70
CA ILE A 75 14.26 -5.54 6.92
C ILE A 75 15.40 -6.52 6.61
N ALA A 76 15.23 -7.35 5.58
CA ALA A 76 16.25 -8.31 5.18
C ALA A 76 17.59 -7.63 4.81
N ALA A 77 17.53 -6.44 4.20
CA ALA A 77 18.72 -5.65 3.89
C ALA A 77 19.41 -5.07 5.13
N MET A 78 18.68 -4.81 6.22
CA MET A 78 19.25 -4.36 7.50
C MET A 78 19.89 -5.49 8.31
N MET A 79 19.48 -6.73 8.06
CA MET A 79 20.03 -7.92 8.73
C MET A 79 21.36 -8.39 8.13
N LYS A 80 21.84 -7.77 7.04
CA LYS A 80 23.10 -8.07 6.37
C LYS A 80 24.08 -6.90 6.53
#